data_AF-A0A1A8I7I8-F1
#
_entry.id   AF-A0A1A8I7I8-F1
#
_cell.length_a   1.000
_cell.length_b   1.000
_cell.length_c   1.000
_cell.angle_alpha   90.00
_cell.angle_beta   90.00
_cell.angle_gamma   90.00
#
_symmetry.space_group_name_H-M   'P 1'
#
loop_
_entity.id
_entity.type
_entity.pdbx_description
1 polymer ?
#
loop_
_entity_poly.entity_id
_entity_poly.type
_entity_poly.pdbx_seq_one_letter_code
_entity_poly.pdbx_strand_id
1 'polypeptide(L)'
;RNLQWQDSGVYICTVYKDGKIIQQRLVELWFKGKDVKQVEVGAESVTLNFKLKHPDWDKVDWKRVWIEKLVYTFENGYKQPGDQHEDYRGRVEVNQGLLKTGDFSLTLRNLQW
;
A
#
# COMPACT_ATOMS: atom_id res chain seq x y z
N ARG A 1 -7.35 -26.58 -2.86
CA ARG A 1 -6.84 -25.27 -3.35
C ARG A 1 -6.13 -24.64 -2.17
N ASN A 2 -4.79 -24.54 -2.18
CA ASN A 2 -4.06 -23.97 -1.05
C ASN A 2 -4.20 -22.44 -1.14
N LEU A 3 -5.16 -21.89 -0.39
CA LEU A 3 -5.49 -20.47 -0.28
C LEU A 3 -4.36 -19.75 0.48
N GLN A 4 -3.20 -19.57 -0.13
CA GLN A 4 -2.18 -18.68 0.44
C GLN A 4 -2.58 -17.23 0.14
N TRP A 5 -3.41 -16.68 1.03
CA TRP A 5 -3.51 -15.28 1.43
C TRP A 5 -3.72 -14.27 0.30
N GLN A 6 -4.97 -13.92 0.04
CA GLN A 6 -5.38 -13.06 -1.08
C GLN A 6 -4.65 -11.72 -1.16
N ASP A 7 -4.25 -11.13 -0.03
CA ASP A 7 -3.49 -9.87 0.00
C ASP A 7 -1.97 -10.04 -0.06
N SER A 8 -1.42 -11.27 0.01
CA SER A 8 0.02 -11.50 -0.10
C SER A 8 0.59 -11.12 -1.46
N GLY A 9 1.84 -10.69 -1.47
CA GLY A 9 2.60 -10.41 -2.68
C GLY A 9 3.37 -9.10 -2.57
N VAL A 10 3.74 -8.59 -3.74
CA VAL A 10 4.60 -7.42 -3.85
C VAL A 10 3.77 -6.19 -4.18
N TYR A 11 3.95 -5.15 -3.37
CA TYR A 11 3.36 -3.84 -3.53
C TYR A 11 4.45 -2.85 -3.92
N ILE A 12 4.15 -1.95 -4.85
CA ILE A 12 5.03 -0.87 -5.24
C ILE A 12 4.38 0.47 -4.90
N CYS A 13 5.10 1.29 -4.15
CA CYS A 13 4.82 2.72 -4.05
C CYS A 13 5.62 3.45 -5.13
N THR A 14 4.97 4.32 -5.90
CA THR A 14 5.61 5.18 -6.89
C THR A 14 5.27 6.63 -6.59
N VAL A 15 6.29 7.46 -6.43
CA VAL A 15 6.17 8.90 -6.15
C VAL A 15 6.55 9.65 -7.41
N TYR A 16 5.74 10.63 -7.77
CA TYR A 16 5.92 11.43 -8.98
C TYR A 16 6.05 12.91 -8.67
N LYS A 17 6.68 13.60 -9.62
CA LYS A 17 6.70 15.06 -9.74
C LYS A 17 6.58 15.42 -11.22
N ASP A 18 5.62 16.26 -11.57
CA ASP A 18 5.33 16.72 -12.93
C ASP A 18 5.23 15.56 -13.93
N GLY A 19 4.56 14.47 -13.51
CA GLY A 19 4.37 13.25 -14.29
C GLY A 19 5.61 12.34 -14.41
N LYS A 20 6.75 12.70 -13.81
CA LYS A 20 7.97 11.89 -13.80
C LYS A 20 8.07 11.11 -12.50
N ILE A 21 8.49 9.86 -12.58
CA ILE A 21 8.83 9.06 -11.40
C ILE A 21 10.09 9.63 -10.76
N ILE A 22 9.99 10.03 -9.49
CA ILE A 22 11.14 10.49 -8.71
C ILE A 22 11.63 9.46 -7.71
N GLN A 23 10.77 8.53 -7.30
CA GLN A 23 11.17 7.44 -6.40
C GLN A 23 10.18 6.27 -6.44
N GLN A 24 10.70 5.07 -6.21
CA GLN A 24 9.89 3.86 -6.01
C GLN A 24 10.33 3.04 -4.80
N ARG A 25 9.39 2.33 -4.19
CA ARG A 25 9.66 1.37 -3.10
C ARG A 25 8.82 0.12 -3.29
N LEU A 26 9.50 -1.03 -3.38
CA LEU A 26 8.87 -2.34 -3.30
C LEU A 26 8.75 -2.77 -1.84
N VAL A 27 7.58 -3.29 -1.47
CA VAL A 27 7.28 -3.85 -0.15
C VAL A 27 6.65 -5.22 -0.37
N GLU A 28 7.24 -6.25 0.23
CA GLU A 28 6.71 -7.59 0.19
C GLU A 28 5.84 -7.87 1.42
N LEU A 29 4.64 -8.39 1.19
CA LEU A 29 3.73 -8.86 2.21
C LEU A 29 3.56 -10.36 2.06
N TRP A 30 4.10 -11.14 3.00
CA TRP A 30 3.95 -12.59 3.04
C TRP A 30 3.57 -13.03 4.45
N PHE A 31 2.57 -13.89 4.56
CA PHE A 31 2.23 -14.51 5.84
C PHE A 31 3.11 -15.75 6.04
N LYS A 32 3.84 -15.82 7.16
CA LYS A 32 4.62 -17.02 7.52
C LYS A 32 3.66 -18.18 7.80
N GLY A 33 3.79 -19.25 7.03
CA GLY A 33 3.08 -20.50 7.26
C GLY A 33 3.61 -21.27 8.48
N LYS A 34 2.67 -21.85 9.23
CA LYS A 34 2.81 -22.73 10.42
C LYS A 34 4.15 -23.47 10.57
N ASP A 35 4.91 -23.07 11.59
CA ASP A 35 5.48 -23.97 12.59
C ASP A 35 5.16 -23.38 13.98
N VAL A 36 4.79 -24.24 14.90
CA VAL A 36 4.03 -23.94 16.12
C VAL A 36 4.80 -23.00 17.07
N LYS A 37 4.29 -21.77 17.25
CA LYS A 37 4.10 -21.05 18.53
C LYS A 37 3.39 -19.71 18.29
N GLN A 38 2.22 -19.57 18.92
CA GLN A 38 1.36 -18.37 18.99
C GLN A 38 1.35 -17.46 17.76
N VAL A 39 0.35 -17.70 16.92
CA VAL A 39 -0.12 -16.74 15.93
C VAL A 39 -0.68 -15.52 16.68
N GLU A 40 -0.32 -14.30 16.28
CA GLU A 40 -1.35 -13.26 16.19
C GLU A 40 -2.24 -13.64 15.01
N VAL A 41 -3.14 -14.62 15.21
CA VAL A 41 -4.32 -14.71 14.33
C VAL A 41 -5.08 -13.43 14.69
N GLY A 42 -5.16 -12.47 13.77
CA GLY A 42 -5.98 -11.27 13.98
C GLY A 42 -5.31 -9.91 13.76
N ALA A 43 -4.22 -9.79 13.00
CA ALA A 43 -3.87 -8.46 12.50
C ALA A 43 -5.00 -7.98 11.56
N GLU A 44 -5.90 -7.12 12.07
CA GLU A 44 -6.97 -6.51 11.26
C GLU A 44 -6.41 -5.66 10.12
N SER A 45 -5.14 -5.25 10.23
CA SER A 45 -4.46 -4.45 9.25
C SER A 45 -2.94 -4.63 9.25
N VAL A 46 -2.28 -4.21 8.16
CA VAL A 46 -0.82 -4.14 8.05
C VAL A 46 -0.42 -2.80 7.44
N THR A 47 0.71 -2.24 7.90
CA THR A 47 1.27 -1.01 7.33
C THR A 47 2.44 -1.32 6.40
N LEU A 48 2.27 -0.99 5.12
CA LEU A 48 3.31 -0.98 4.11
C LEU A 48 4.11 0.32 4.25
N ASN A 49 5.29 0.22 4.87
CA ASN A 49 6.07 1.39 5.26
C ASN A 49 6.87 1.96 4.08
N PHE A 50 6.76 3.27 3.86
CA PHE A 50 7.65 3.98 2.96
C PHE A 50 7.78 5.45 3.35
N LYS A 51 9.01 5.90 3.63
CA LYS A 51 9.29 7.28 4.02
C LYS A 51 10.43 7.86 3.18
N LEU A 52 10.26 9.08 2.72
CA LEU A 52 11.28 9.92 2.10
C LEU A 52 11.35 11.24 2.86
N LYS A 53 12.55 11.81 2.99
CA LYS A 53 12.72 13.12 3.64
C LYS A 53 12.55 14.23 2.62
N HIS A 54 11.64 15.16 2.90
CA HIS A 54 11.42 16.37 2.11
C HIS A 54 11.30 16.16 0.59
N PRO A 55 10.50 15.18 0.11
CA PRO A 55 10.29 15.03 -1.33
C PRO A 55 9.51 16.23 -1.87
N ASP A 56 9.93 16.77 -3.01
CA ASP A 56 9.05 17.59 -3.85
C ASP A 56 8.27 16.64 -4.75
N TRP A 57 6.95 16.56 -4.57
CA TRP A 57 6.08 15.59 -5.25
C TRP A 57 4.67 16.16 -5.41
N ASP A 58 3.92 15.61 -6.35
CA ASP A 58 2.52 15.98 -6.62
C ASP A 58 1.58 14.77 -6.67
N LYS A 59 2.11 13.57 -6.96
CA LYS A 59 1.36 12.32 -7.00
C LYS A 59 2.07 11.16 -6.31
N VAL A 60 1.31 10.28 -5.69
CA VAL A 60 1.77 8.98 -5.20
C VAL A 60 0.76 7.89 -5.55
N ASP A 61 1.26 6.78 -6.10
CA ASP A 61 0.49 5.58 -6.38
C ASP A 61 1.00 4.41 -5.53
N TRP A 62 0.08 3.59 -5.04
CA TRP A 62 0.37 2.23 -4.60
C TRP A 62 -0.29 1.23 -5.54
N LYS A 63 0.49 0.29 -6.06
CA LYS A 63 -0.01 -0.79 -6.94
C LYS A 63 0.43 -2.14 -6.41
N ARG A 64 -0.39 -3.17 -6.59
CA ARG A 64 0.02 -4.55 -6.40
C ARG A 64 0.59 -5.08 -7.71
N VAL A 65 1.86 -5.45 -7.70
CA VAL A 65 2.68 -5.62 -8.91
C VAL A 65 2.15 -6.74 -9.79
N TRP A 66 1.98 -7.95 -9.24
CA TRP A 66 1.70 -9.15 -10.03
C TRP A 66 0.30 -9.21 -10.64
N ILE A 67 -0.65 -8.49 -10.06
CA ILE A 67 -2.05 -8.48 -10.53
C ILE A 67 -2.48 -7.10 -11.02
N GLU A 68 -1.53 -6.16 -11.12
CA GLU A 68 -1.70 -4.81 -11.65
C GLU A 68 -2.87 -4.01 -11.07
N LYS A 69 -3.25 -4.29 -9.81
CA LYS A 69 -4.36 -3.59 -9.15
C LYS A 69 -3.87 -2.30 -8.50
N LEU A 70 -4.53 -1.18 -8.82
CA LEU A 70 -4.31 0.08 -8.13
C LEU A 70 -4.91 0.02 -6.73
N VAL A 71 -4.05 0.12 -5.72
CA VAL A 71 -4.39 0.04 -4.30
C VAL A 71 -4.74 1.42 -3.76
N TYR A 72 -4.03 2.46 -4.17
CA TYR A 72 -4.26 3.82 -3.72
C TYR A 72 -3.64 4.81 -4.68
N THR A 73 -4.26 5.97 -4.84
CA THR A 73 -3.62 7.12 -5.47
C THR A 73 -4.00 8.42 -4.75
N PHE A 74 -3.04 9.33 -4.68
CA PHE A 74 -3.23 10.69 -4.20
C PHE A 74 -2.47 11.64 -5.11
N GLU A 75 -3.16 12.67 -5.57
CA GLU A 75 -2.67 13.57 -6.61
C GLU A 75 -3.16 14.99 -6.33
N ASN A 76 -2.26 15.96 -6.44
CA ASN A 76 -2.55 17.39 -6.31
C ASN A 76 -3.32 17.76 -5.04
N GLY A 77 -3.08 17.06 -3.93
CA GLY A 77 -3.73 17.31 -2.64
C GLY A 77 -5.05 16.57 -2.42
N TYR A 78 -5.49 15.72 -3.36
CA TYR A 78 -6.75 15.01 -3.28
C TYR A 78 -6.57 13.49 -3.45
N LYS A 79 -7.39 12.72 -2.71
CA LYS A 79 -7.58 11.28 -2.94
C LYS A 79 -8.38 11.08 -4.22
N GLN A 80 -8.05 10.07 -5.02
CA GLN A 80 -8.87 9.64 -6.17
C GLN A 80 -9.50 8.26 -5.90
N PRO A 81 -10.56 8.18 -5.09
CA PRO A 81 -11.19 6.90 -4.75
C PRO A 81 -11.81 6.18 -5.97
N GLY A 82 -12.14 6.92 -7.04
CA GLY A 82 -12.68 6.36 -8.28
C GLY A 82 -11.70 5.42 -9.00
N ASP A 83 -10.41 5.73 -8.92
CA ASP A 83 -9.35 4.98 -9.61
C ASP A 83 -8.98 3.69 -8.88
N GLN A 84 -9.29 3.61 -7.58
CA GLN A 84 -8.96 2.47 -6.75
C GLN A 84 -9.71 1.22 -7.21
N HIS A 85 -8.98 0.11 -7.33
CA HIS A 85 -9.56 -1.20 -7.66
C HIS A 85 -10.54 -1.62 -6.55
N GLU A 86 -11.65 -2.25 -6.92
CA GLU A 86 -12.75 -2.63 -6.02
C GLU A 86 -12.31 -3.46 -4.81
N ASP A 87 -11.41 -4.43 -4.99
CA ASP A 87 -10.76 -5.21 -3.92
C ASP A 87 -10.15 -4.36 -2.78
N TYR A 88 -9.79 -3.10 -3.02
CA TYR A 88 -9.13 -2.24 -2.03
C TYR A 88 -10.03 -1.11 -1.51
N ARG A 89 -11.20 -0.90 -2.13
CA ARG A 89 -12.15 0.15 -1.71
C ARG A 89 -12.58 -0.07 -0.27
N GLY A 90 -12.49 0.99 0.54
CA GLY A 90 -12.83 0.96 1.96
C GLY A 90 -11.84 0.18 2.85
N ARG A 91 -10.76 -0.38 2.30
CA ARG A 91 -9.74 -1.12 3.05
C ARG A 91 -8.42 -0.38 3.21
N VAL A 92 -8.28 0.79 2.60
CA VAL A 92 -7.00 1.53 2.58
C VAL A 92 -7.08 2.79 3.43
N GLU A 93 -6.06 2.93 4.28
CA GLU A 93 -5.83 4.13 5.06
C GLU A 93 -4.44 4.69 4.85
N VAL A 94 -4.38 6.01 4.84
CA VAL A 94 -3.14 6.79 4.79
C VAL A 94 -3.28 8.00 5.69
N ASN A 95 -2.17 8.44 6.28
CA ASN A 95 -2.14 9.71 7.00
C ASN A 95 -1.80 10.84 6.02
N GLN A 96 -2.83 11.53 5.52
CA GLN A 96 -2.66 12.63 4.56
C GLN A 96 -1.78 13.77 5.09
N GLY A 97 -1.79 14.02 6.41
CA GLY A 97 -0.93 15.01 7.04
C GLY A 97 0.55 14.66 6.91
N LEU A 98 0.88 13.37 6.94
CA LEU A 98 2.26 12.90 6.85
C LEU A 98 2.76 12.73 5.41
N LEU A 99 1.86 12.60 4.42
CA LEU A 99 2.24 12.59 2.99
C LEU A 99 3.05 13.84 2.63
N LYS A 100 2.65 15.01 3.14
CA LYS A 100 3.37 16.28 2.92
C LYS A 100 4.79 16.28 3.50
N THR A 101 5.02 15.48 4.54
CA THR A 101 6.34 15.31 5.16
C THR A 101 7.13 14.14 4.56
N GLY A 102 6.55 13.45 3.57
CA GLY A 102 7.16 12.34 2.85
C GLY A 102 6.96 10.97 3.49
N ASP A 103 6.00 10.81 4.40
CA ASP A 103 5.56 9.48 4.85
C ASP A 103 4.44 8.99 3.92
N PHE A 104 4.78 8.08 3.03
CA PHE A 104 3.89 7.47 2.04
C PHE A 104 3.35 6.11 2.49
N SER A 105 3.48 5.80 3.79
CA SER A 105 3.05 4.52 4.33
C SER A 105 1.54 4.33 4.17
N LEU A 106 1.16 3.11 3.81
CA LEU A 106 -0.22 2.72 3.58
C LEU A 106 -0.61 1.60 4.54
N THR A 107 -1.72 1.78 5.26
CA THR A 107 -2.31 0.74 6.08
C THR A 107 -3.43 0.04 5.29
N LEU A 108 -3.26 -1.26 5.06
CA LEU A 108 -4.26 -2.12 4.46
C LEU A 108 -5.02 -2.84 5.57
N ARG A 109 -6.33 -2.60 5.66
CA ARG A 109 -7.26 -3.19 6.62
C ARG A 109 -8.03 -4.36 6.04
N ASN A 110 -8.76 -5.08 6.91
CA ASN A 110 -9.61 -6.19 6.57
C ASN A 110 -8.87 -7.19 5.67
N LEU A 111 -7.70 -7.63 6.15
CA LEU A 111 -6.81 -8.51 5.40
C LEU A 111 -7.58 -9.76 4.97
N GLN A 112 -7.48 -10.07 3.68
CA GLN A 112 -8.06 -11.24 3.07
C GLN A 112 -6.99 -12.34 3.01
N TRP A 113 -7.30 -13.42 3.73
CA TRP A 113 -6.42 -14.55 4.01
C TRP A 113 -6.66 -15.72 3.06
#